data_AF-A0A3B9J6H4-F1
#
_entry.id   AF-A0A3B9J6H4-F1
#
_cell.length_a   1.000
_cell.length_b   1.000
_cell.length_c   1.000
_cell.angle_alpha   90.00
_cell.angle_beta   90.00
_cell.angle_gamma   90.00
#
_symmetry.space_group_name_H-M   'P 1'
#
loop_
_entity.id
_entity.type
_entity.pdbx_description
1 polymer ?
#
loop_
_entity_poly.entity_id
_entity_poly.type
_entity_poly.pdbx_seq_one_letter_code
_entity_poly.pdbx_strand_id
1 'polypeptide(L)'
;DASRDTRAADFAAVVLNGVAPGSLVFTNEDRDTFALWYYHYSLGQRPDIVILPIGMLKYDWQREVLRVTYPDVVIPDQAEYNFRQAIISANPSRPVCAVFIEPQTAFLCR
;
A
#
# COMPACT_ATOMS: atom_id res chain seq x y z
N ASP A 1 18.47 19.80 5.14
CA ASP A 1 17.39 20.47 4.41
C ASP A 1 16.79 19.47 3.43
N ALA A 2 15.51 19.16 3.55
CA ALA A 2 14.79 18.23 2.68
C ALA A 2 13.82 18.95 1.72
N SER A 3 13.85 20.29 1.67
CA SER A 3 12.91 21.12 0.90
C SER A 3 12.95 20.88 -0.62
N ARG A 4 14.00 20.23 -1.13
CA ARG A 4 14.17 19.83 -2.54
C ARG A 4 14.06 18.33 -2.78
N ASP A 5 13.71 17.54 -1.76
CA ASP A 5 13.58 16.10 -1.89
C ASP A 5 12.22 15.72 -2.48
N THR A 6 12.21 15.35 -3.76
CA THR A 6 10.98 14.99 -4.48
C THR A 6 10.72 13.49 -4.52
N ARG A 7 11.58 12.65 -3.91
CA ARG A 7 11.53 11.18 -4.09
C ARG A 7 10.17 10.57 -3.74
N ALA A 8 9.55 11.03 -2.65
CA ALA A 8 8.23 10.56 -2.25
C ALA A 8 7.13 11.01 -3.22
N ALA A 9 7.23 12.25 -3.73
CA ALA A 9 6.31 12.81 -4.70
C ALA A 9 6.37 12.07 -6.04
N ASP A 10 7.60 11.87 -6.54
CA ASP A 10 7.85 11.19 -7.81
C ASP A 10 7.38 9.72 -7.74
N PHE A 11 7.68 9.03 -6.64
CA PHE A 11 7.18 7.68 -6.40
C PHE A 11 5.65 7.61 -6.38
N ALA A 12 5.00 8.50 -5.61
CA ALA A 12 3.54 8.53 -5.55
C ALA A 12 2.92 8.83 -6.91
N ALA A 13 3.47 9.77 -7.68
CA ALA A 13 2.99 10.09 -9.02
C ALA A 13 3.10 8.89 -9.98
N VAL A 14 4.21 8.14 -9.94
CA VAL A 14 4.38 6.93 -10.76
C VAL A 14 3.33 5.87 -10.40
N VAL A 15 3.15 5.58 -9.11
CA VAL A 15 2.19 4.56 -8.67
C VAL A 15 0.76 5.00 -8.95
N LEU A 16 0.36 6.19 -8.48
CA LEU A 16 -1.03 6.66 -8.57
C LEU A 16 -1.49 6.91 -10.01
N ASN A 17 -0.58 7.19 -10.95
CA ASN A 17 -0.96 7.28 -12.37
C ASN A 17 -0.90 5.93 -13.10
N GLY A 18 -0.14 4.95 -12.58
CA GLY A 18 0.05 3.65 -13.22
C GLY A 18 -0.98 2.58 -12.85
N VAL A 19 -1.61 2.67 -11.68
CA VAL A 19 -2.54 1.63 -11.21
C VAL A 19 -3.93 1.78 -11.83
N ALA A 20 -4.53 0.67 -12.24
CA ALA A 20 -5.89 0.64 -12.81
C ALA A 20 -6.96 1.08 -11.78
N PRO A 21 -8.14 1.54 -12.20
CA PRO A 21 -9.23 1.85 -11.27
C PRO A 21 -9.63 0.67 -10.38
N GLY A 22 -9.91 0.92 -9.10
CA GLY A 22 -10.34 -0.12 -8.16
C GLY A 22 -9.23 -1.08 -7.69
N SER A 23 -7.97 -0.80 -7.98
CA SER A 23 -6.85 -1.70 -7.66
C SER A 23 -6.62 -1.88 -6.16
N LEU A 24 -6.22 -3.09 -5.77
CA LEU A 24 -5.59 -3.40 -4.49
C LEU A 24 -4.08 -3.16 -4.63
N VAL A 25 -3.57 -2.13 -3.96
CA VAL A 25 -2.17 -1.70 -4.03
C VAL A 25 -1.46 -2.09 -2.75
N PHE A 26 -0.64 -3.12 -2.82
CA PHE A 26 0.12 -3.63 -1.69
C PHE A 26 1.46 -2.90 -1.54
N THR A 27 1.71 -2.34 -0.37
CA THR A 27 3.01 -1.76 0.04
C THR A 27 3.75 -2.72 0.96
N ASN A 28 5.08 -2.69 0.90
CA ASN A 28 5.97 -3.62 1.59
C ASN A 28 6.64 -2.99 2.83
N GLU A 29 7.03 -1.72 2.76
CA GLU A 29 7.78 -1.04 3.82
C GLU A 29 7.08 0.25 4.27
N ASP A 30 7.70 0.95 5.22
CA ASP A 30 7.17 2.23 5.71
C ASP A 30 7.30 3.34 4.65
N ARG A 31 8.39 3.32 3.86
CA ARG A 31 8.69 4.39 2.90
C ARG A 31 7.68 4.49 1.78
N ASP A 32 7.30 3.36 1.18
CA ASP A 32 6.27 3.28 0.15
C ASP A 32 4.87 3.47 0.74
N THR A 33 4.61 2.93 1.94
CA THR A 33 3.32 3.14 2.63
C THR A 33 3.05 4.62 2.91
N PHE A 34 3.98 5.30 3.59
CA PHE A 34 3.77 6.69 4.00
C PHE A 34 3.74 7.65 2.82
N ALA A 35 4.56 7.40 1.78
CA ALA A 35 4.48 8.17 0.56
C ALA A 35 3.09 8.09 -0.05
N LEU A 36 2.52 6.90 -0.25
CA LEU A 36 1.20 6.77 -0.86
C LEU A 36 0.07 7.27 0.04
N TRP A 37 0.14 7.03 1.35
CA TRP A 37 -0.88 7.49 2.30
C TRP A 37 -1.03 9.01 2.31
N TYR A 38 0.07 9.76 2.24
CA TYR A 38 -0.01 11.21 2.20
C TYR A 38 -0.81 11.69 0.97
N TYR A 39 -0.46 11.23 -0.22
CA TYR A 39 -1.15 11.65 -1.44
C TYR A 39 -2.59 11.11 -1.52
N HIS A 40 -2.81 9.88 -1.09
CA HIS A 40 -4.12 9.24 -1.17
C HIS A 40 -5.11 9.79 -0.13
N TYR A 41 -4.73 9.76 1.16
CA TYR A 41 -5.64 10.15 2.24
C TYR A 41 -5.58 11.63 2.58
N SER A 42 -4.39 12.26 2.59
CA SER A 42 -4.27 13.67 2.98
C SER A 42 -4.62 14.62 1.83
N LEU A 43 -4.25 14.25 0.60
CA LEU A 43 -4.53 15.05 -0.60
C LEU A 43 -5.71 14.54 -1.43
N GLY A 44 -6.35 13.43 -1.02
CA GLY A 44 -7.56 12.90 -1.65
C GLY A 44 -7.33 12.32 -3.06
N GLN A 45 -6.12 11.92 -3.41
CA GLN A 45 -5.81 11.41 -4.74
C GLN A 45 -6.17 9.93 -4.88
N ARG A 46 -6.75 9.55 -6.03
CA ARG A 46 -7.14 8.17 -6.33
C ARG A 46 -7.99 7.52 -5.23
N PRO A 47 -9.09 8.13 -4.76
CA PRO A 47 -9.93 7.53 -3.71
C PRO A 47 -10.57 6.19 -4.14
N ASP A 48 -10.46 5.83 -5.41
CA ASP A 48 -10.92 4.58 -6.00
C ASP A 48 -10.02 3.36 -5.71
N ILE A 49 -8.76 3.57 -5.31
CA ILE A 49 -7.82 2.47 -5.01
C ILE A 49 -7.77 2.17 -3.52
N VAL A 50 -7.21 1.01 -3.18
CA VAL A 50 -7.08 0.53 -1.81
C VAL A 50 -5.61 0.30 -1.50
N ILE A 51 -5.05 1.03 -0.54
CA ILE A 51 -3.65 0.87 -0.12
C ILE A 51 -3.56 -0.12 1.05
N LEU A 52 -2.80 -1.19 0.86
CA LEU A 52 -2.67 -2.32 1.79
C LEU A 52 -1.23 -2.48 2.31
N PRO A 53 -0.91 -1.97 3.52
CA PRO A 53 0.41 -2.12 4.13
C PRO A 53 0.62 -3.53 4.68
N ILE A 54 1.30 -4.39 3.90
CA ILE A 54 1.40 -5.82 4.23
C ILE A 54 2.05 -6.06 5.59
N GLY A 55 3.12 -5.32 5.92
CA GLY A 55 3.83 -5.46 7.20
C GLY A 55 2.94 -5.16 8.42
N MET A 56 1.84 -4.45 8.22
CA MET A 56 0.90 -4.05 9.27
C MET A 56 -0.37 -4.90 9.31
N LEU A 57 -0.67 -5.71 8.28
CA LEU A 57 -1.88 -6.55 8.22
C LEU A 57 -1.96 -7.60 9.34
N LYS A 58 -0.82 -7.95 9.95
CA LYS A 58 -0.77 -8.83 11.12
C LYS A 58 -1.45 -8.24 12.36
N TYR A 59 -1.61 -6.92 12.44
CA TYR A 59 -2.25 -6.28 13.59
C TYR A 59 -3.75 -6.10 13.36
N ASP A 60 -4.56 -6.53 14.33
CA ASP A 60 -6.02 -6.52 14.25
C ASP A 60 -6.58 -5.12 14.01
N TRP A 61 -6.00 -4.12 14.70
CA TRP A 61 -6.39 -2.72 14.56
C TRP A 61 -6.23 -2.21 13.12
N GLN A 62 -5.18 -2.65 12.40
CA GLN A 62 -4.96 -2.22 11.02
C GLN A 62 -6.02 -2.83 10.10
N ARG A 63 -6.38 -4.09 10.31
CA ARG A 63 -7.45 -4.75 9.54
C ARG A 63 -8.80 -4.08 9.80
N GLU A 64 -9.04 -3.66 11.04
CA GLU A 64 -10.26 -2.93 11.39
C GLU A 64 -10.35 -1.57 10.70
N VAL A 65 -9.26 -0.79 10.70
CA VAL A 65 -9.19 0.47 9.95
C VAL A 65 -9.50 0.26 8.47
N LEU A 66 -8.96 -0.81 7.86
CA LEU A 66 -9.22 -1.11 6.45
C LEU A 66 -10.69 -1.45 6.18
N ARG A 67 -11.37 -2.19 7.07
CA ARG A 67 -12.80 -2.51 6.91
C ARG A 67 -13.68 -1.27 7.00
N VAL A 68 -13.36 -0.37 7.93
CA VAL A 68 -14.10 0.89 8.08
C VAL A 68 -13.86 1.81 6.89
N THR A 69 -12.60 1.88 6.40
CA THR A 69 -12.22 2.77 5.31
C THR A 69 -12.73 2.26 3.95
N TYR A 70 -12.75 0.94 3.75
CA TYR A 70 -13.12 0.29 2.49
C TYR A 70 -14.17 -0.79 2.72
N PRO A 71 -15.44 -0.42 2.96
CA PRO A 71 -16.50 -1.36 3.32
C PRO A 71 -16.85 -2.35 2.19
N ASP A 72 -16.42 -2.07 0.96
CA ASP A 72 -16.59 -2.92 -0.21
C ASP A 72 -15.41 -3.89 -0.46
N VAL A 73 -14.40 -3.86 0.41
CA VAL A 73 -13.23 -4.75 0.35
C VAL A 73 -13.32 -5.79 1.46
N VAL A 74 -13.21 -7.06 1.09
CA VAL A 74 -13.20 -8.16 2.06
C VAL A 74 -11.80 -8.26 2.68
N ILE A 75 -11.69 -8.02 4.00
CA ILE A 75 -10.46 -8.14 4.79
C ILE A 75 -10.58 -9.33 5.76
N PRO A 76 -9.98 -10.49 5.46
CA PRO A 76 -10.06 -11.70 6.29
C PRO A 76 -9.46 -11.51 7.69
N ASP A 77 -10.11 -12.07 8.72
CA ASP A 77 -9.63 -11.99 10.12
C ASP A 77 -8.40 -12.84 10.41
N GLN A 78 -8.35 -14.02 9.79
CA GLN A 78 -7.37 -15.06 10.06
C GLN A 78 -6.78 -15.51 8.72
N ALA A 79 -5.61 -14.98 8.39
CA ALA A 79 -4.75 -15.55 7.37
C ALA A 79 -3.44 -15.87 8.09
N GLU A 80 -3.27 -17.11 8.54
CA GLU A 80 -2.05 -17.58 9.21
C GLU A 80 -0.84 -17.41 8.25
N TYR A 81 -0.31 -16.18 8.22
CA TYR A 81 0.90 -15.74 7.52
C TYR A 81 0.82 -15.42 6.02
N ASN A 82 -0.37 -15.43 5.39
CA ASN A 82 -0.50 -15.00 3.98
C ASN A 82 -1.70 -14.07 3.71
N PHE A 83 -1.71 -12.92 4.37
CA PHE A 83 -2.75 -11.90 4.18
C PHE A 83 -2.87 -11.42 2.72
N ARG A 84 -1.75 -11.28 2.00
CA ARG A 84 -1.77 -10.87 0.59
C ARG A 84 -2.64 -11.82 -0.23
N GLN A 85 -2.35 -13.12 -0.18
CA GLN A 85 -3.11 -14.10 -0.95
C GLN A 85 -4.57 -14.18 -0.47
N ALA A 86 -4.80 -14.13 0.85
CA ALA A 86 -6.15 -14.18 1.40
C ALA A 86 -7.03 -13.02 0.91
N ILE A 87 -6.49 -11.79 0.88
CA ILE A 87 -7.19 -10.62 0.37
C ILE A 87 -7.43 -10.73 -1.14
N ILE A 88 -6.44 -11.17 -1.92
CA ILE A 88 -6.59 -11.36 -3.38
C ILE A 88 -7.72 -12.36 -3.67
N SER A 89 -7.69 -13.52 -3.01
CA SER A 89 -8.70 -14.57 -3.19
C SER A 89 -10.09 -14.13 -2.75
N ALA A 90 -10.21 -13.27 -1.74
CA ALA A 90 -11.48 -12.73 -1.27
C ALA A 90 -12.04 -11.60 -2.16
N ASN A 91 -11.22 -11.00 -3.03
CA ASN A 91 -11.60 -9.85 -3.86
C ASN A 91 -11.22 -10.08 -5.35
N PRO A 92 -11.73 -11.14 -6.01
CA PRO A 92 -11.23 -11.59 -7.31
C PRO A 92 -11.49 -10.63 -8.48
N SER A 93 -12.40 -9.67 -8.33
CA SER A 93 -12.73 -8.69 -9.36
C SER A 93 -11.81 -7.46 -9.36
N ARG A 94 -10.97 -7.30 -8.34
CA ARG A 94 -10.12 -6.12 -8.19
C ARG A 94 -8.72 -6.37 -8.77
N PRO A 95 -8.19 -5.48 -9.64
CA PRO A 95 -6.82 -5.58 -10.10
C PRO A 95 -5.82 -5.53 -8.93
N VAL A 96 -4.68 -6.19 -9.07
CA VAL A 96 -3.69 -6.31 -7.99
C VAL A 96 -2.37 -5.69 -8.42
N CYS A 97 -1.80 -4.85 -7.56
CA CYS A 97 -0.49 -4.26 -7.73
C CYS A 97 0.35 -4.46 -6.46
N ALA A 98 1.64 -4.70 -6.64
CA ALA A 98 2.62 -4.66 -5.56
C ALA A 98 3.63 -3.58 -5.89
N VAL A 99 3.89 -2.68 -4.95
CA VAL A 99 4.85 -1.59 -5.14
C VAL A 99 5.99 -1.75 -4.15
N PHE A 100 7.17 -1.31 -4.56
CA PHE A 100 8.35 -1.26 -3.72
C PHE A 100 9.25 -0.13 -4.22
N ILE A 101 9.99 0.47 -3.29
CA ILE A 101 11.07 1.40 -3.63
C ILE A 101 12.35 0.56 -3.66
N GLU A 102 13.05 0.51 -4.79
CA GLU A 102 14.33 -0.20 -4.87
C GLU A 102 15.35 0.45 -3.93
N PRO A 103 15.95 -0.31 -3.00
CA PRO A 103 16.98 0.21 -2.13
C PRO A 103 18.30 0.27 -2.90
N GLN A 104 18.69 1.46 -3.36
CA GLN A 104 20.11 1.71 -3.54
C GLN A 104 20.68 2.15 -2.19
N THR A 105 21.20 1.21 -1.40
CA THR A 105 22.47 1.33 -0.69
C THR A 105 22.83 -0.03 -0.06
N ALA A 106 23.89 -0.66 -0.56
CA ALA A 106 24.54 -1.79 0.09
C ALA A 106 25.95 -1.37 0.53
N PHE A 107 26.33 -1.70 1.77
CA PHE A 107 27.70 -1.55 2.25
C PHE A 107 28.11 -2.79 3.05
N LEU A 108 29.31 -3.29 2.76
CA LEU A 108 29.95 -4.38 3.48
C LEU A 108 31.10 -3.79 4.29
N CYS A 109 30.94 -3.73 5.61
CA CYS A 109 32.04 -3.44 6.51
C CYS A 109 32.69 -4.77 6.91
N ARG A 110 34.01 -4.87 6.72
CA ARG A 110 34.85 -5.90 7.37
C ARG A 110 35.50 -5.29 8.59
#